data_AF-A0A5S9QHI5-F1
#
_entry.id   AF-A0A5S9QHI5-F1
#
_cell.length_a   1.000
_cell.length_b   1.000
_cell.length_c   1.000
_cell.angle_alpha   90.00
_cell.angle_beta   90.00
_cell.angle_gamma   90.00
#
_symmetry.space_group_name_H-M   'P 1'
#
loop_
_entity.id
_entity.type
_entity.pdbx_description
1 polymer ?
#
loop_
_entity_poly.entity_id
_entity_poly.type
_entity_poly.pdbx_seq_one_letter_code
_entity_poly.pdbx_strand_id
1 'polypeptide(L)'
;MACEACHGPGKDHIAWTKEIAKSGKASTTPPLNMGFAEQLTPTTTWRLNNNKPTMTSDSDEPNKLSGQLGVCARCHSRRAAMSDSQPGSAFDDVYDLQAIQLPLYHADGQIHDEVYVTGSFMQSKMFQSGVVCSNCHNPHSLELKLPGNQVCSQCHQSTVFDTPAHHHHINGSTGAECVNCHMPATTYMQIDPRRDHSLRVPRPDLSIANDTPNACNQCHLDKTPTWANEAIINWRGNNDQPSHFSDLLAPALNGANGMNEMMKIVDLVTDDSVPGIIQASSLAELAKYPNQQTIAIAQNKLHSKNPMERASAVRVFSLLPPEDRKSILLPLTKDKSRSVRHAVVQQLAGMNEASLTPDELNAWRNAKSEYESALDYQADFPEGQLNIGMYHLAQKNPAAAEKAYQQALKQDPYQLSAYINLADLYRGSSNDEAGWEILNTGIQKMPQAAPLFYSGGMLKVRQKNYSQAKSFLHKATLIAPTNAQYSYTYGLILQYLNNKQDAITEWERGLKISPEHQQILMALLNSYQDLNNWKQALRIANKLKVVIPDNKQLDTLIINLKAHVKDK
;
A
#
# COMPACT_ATOMS: atom_id res chain seq x y z
N MET A 1 31.02 -8.25 1.95
CA MET A 1 29.99 -8.42 2.99
C MET A 1 30.56 -9.39 4.03
N ALA A 2 30.48 -9.11 5.33
CA ALA A 2 30.97 -10.05 6.35
C ALA A 2 29.98 -11.21 6.52
N CYS A 3 30.47 -12.44 6.74
CA CYS A 3 29.61 -13.63 6.88
C CYS A 3 28.50 -13.44 7.93
N GLU A 4 28.82 -12.75 9.03
CA GLU A 4 27.90 -12.51 10.13
C GLU A 4 26.74 -11.56 9.79
N ALA A 5 26.87 -10.75 8.75
CA ALA A 5 25.79 -9.86 8.30
C ALA A 5 24.59 -10.65 7.74
N CYS A 6 24.85 -11.82 7.14
CA CYS A 6 23.81 -12.67 6.55
C CYS A 6 23.49 -13.89 7.42
N HIS A 7 24.51 -14.49 8.04
CA HIS A 7 24.39 -15.74 8.78
C HIS A 7 24.30 -15.55 10.30
N GLY A 8 24.65 -14.37 10.80
CA GLY A 8 24.74 -14.09 12.22
C GLY A 8 26.04 -14.50 12.89
N PRO A 9 26.10 -14.52 14.23
CA PRO A 9 27.35 -14.64 14.95
C PRO A 9 28.08 -15.94 14.60
N GLY A 10 29.36 -15.86 14.24
CA GLY A 10 30.18 -16.99 13.82
C GLY A 10 30.98 -17.63 14.96
N LYS A 11 30.66 -17.34 16.23
CA LYS A 11 31.41 -17.84 17.39
C LYS A 11 31.52 -19.37 17.38
N ASP A 12 30.41 -20.06 17.11
CA ASP A 12 30.37 -21.52 17.11
C ASP A 12 31.03 -22.09 15.85
N HIS A 13 30.91 -21.40 14.71
CA HIS A 13 31.66 -21.71 13.49
C HIS A 13 33.19 -21.65 13.73
N ILE A 14 33.67 -20.60 14.39
CA ILE A 14 35.10 -20.43 14.73
C ILE A 14 35.55 -21.52 15.72
N ALA A 15 34.73 -21.85 16.71
CA ALA A 15 35.04 -22.92 17.66
C ALA A 15 35.18 -24.27 16.94
N TRP A 16 34.22 -24.60 16.06
CA TRP A 16 34.22 -25.82 15.28
C TRP A 16 35.43 -25.93 14.34
N THR A 17 35.71 -24.87 13.57
CA THR A 17 36.86 -24.84 12.65
C THR A 17 38.20 -24.92 13.37
N LYS A 18 38.33 -24.32 14.57
CA LYS A 18 39.52 -24.47 15.43
C LYS A 18 39.71 -25.91 15.91
N GLU A 19 38.63 -26.61 16.27
CA GLU A 19 38.70 -28.02 16.64
C GLU A 19 39.09 -28.92 15.47
N ILE A 20 38.63 -28.62 14.24
CA ILE A 20 39.12 -29.29 13.02
C ILE A 20 40.63 -29.05 12.84
N ALA A 21 41.06 -27.79 12.94
CA ALA A 21 42.45 -27.41 12.76
C ALA A 21 43.39 -28.08 13.79
N LYS A 22 42.94 -28.25 15.04
CA LYS A 22 43.70 -28.97 16.09
C LYS A 22 43.70 -30.48 15.91
N SER A 23 42.56 -31.07 15.56
CA SER A 23 42.42 -32.53 15.52
C SER A 23 42.96 -33.15 14.23
N GLY A 24 43.16 -32.35 13.18
CA GLY A 24 43.65 -32.82 11.87
C GLY A 24 42.70 -33.80 11.17
N LYS A 25 41.49 -34.01 11.70
CA LYS A 25 40.49 -34.94 11.16
C LYS A 25 39.23 -34.17 10.83
N ALA A 26 38.80 -34.22 9.57
CA ALA A 26 37.50 -33.71 9.10
C ALA A 26 36.29 -34.50 9.63
N SER A 27 36.47 -35.32 10.67
CA SER A 27 35.48 -36.27 11.21
C SER A 27 34.51 -35.65 12.21
N THR A 28 34.65 -34.37 12.55
CA THR A 28 33.67 -33.69 13.39
C THR A 28 32.49 -33.26 12.52
N THR A 29 31.35 -33.93 12.70
CA THR A 29 30.08 -33.51 12.09
C THR A 29 29.91 -32.01 12.32
N PRO A 30 29.68 -31.22 11.26
CA PRO A 30 29.49 -29.78 11.42
C PRO A 30 28.33 -29.51 12.38
N PRO A 31 28.45 -28.48 13.25
CA PRO A 31 27.31 -28.01 14.02
C PRO A 31 26.18 -27.59 13.06
N LEU A 32 24.95 -27.56 13.59
CA LEU A 32 23.79 -27.08 12.83
C LEU A 32 24.12 -25.72 12.18
N ASN A 33 23.75 -25.55 10.91
CA ASN A 33 24.02 -24.35 10.12
C ASN A 33 25.51 -23.96 10.07
N MET A 34 26.41 -24.94 10.16
CA MET A 34 27.87 -24.72 10.22
C MET A 34 28.30 -23.83 11.40
N GLY A 35 27.48 -23.72 12.44
CA GLY A 35 27.77 -22.90 13.63
C GLY A 35 27.40 -21.43 13.47
N PHE A 36 26.49 -21.13 12.55
CA PHE A 36 25.85 -19.83 12.39
C PHE A 36 24.39 -19.86 12.83
N ALA A 37 23.81 -18.68 13.09
CA ALA A 37 22.41 -18.55 13.50
C ALA A 37 21.43 -18.86 12.35
N GLU A 38 21.77 -18.47 11.12
CA GLU A 38 20.87 -18.53 9.96
C GLU A 38 21.39 -19.41 8.82
N GLN A 39 20.47 -20.17 8.20
CA GLN A 39 20.72 -20.98 7.02
C GLN A 39 20.11 -20.32 5.78
N LEU A 40 20.93 -20.16 4.72
CA LEU A 40 20.51 -19.53 3.46
C LEU A 40 20.26 -20.55 2.34
N THR A 41 20.08 -21.83 2.66
CA THR A 41 19.72 -22.84 1.66
C THR A 41 18.20 -22.93 1.51
N PRO A 42 17.68 -23.18 0.30
CA PRO A 42 16.25 -23.45 0.12
C PRO A 42 15.82 -24.68 0.92
N THR A 43 14.63 -24.63 1.53
CA THR A 43 14.05 -25.74 2.30
C THR A 43 12.96 -26.48 1.54
N THR A 44 12.32 -25.82 0.57
CA THR A 44 11.30 -26.42 -0.29
C THR A 44 11.96 -27.31 -1.35
N THR A 45 11.35 -28.47 -1.59
CA THR A 45 11.68 -29.34 -2.72
C THR A 45 10.60 -29.22 -3.79
N TRP A 46 11.02 -29.27 -5.05
CA TRP A 46 10.13 -29.26 -6.20
C TRP A 46 10.27 -30.57 -6.96
N ARG A 47 9.16 -31.07 -7.49
CA ARG A 47 9.14 -32.28 -8.31
C ARG A 47 8.66 -31.98 -9.72
N LEU A 48 9.19 -32.76 -10.67
CA LEU A 48 8.70 -32.76 -12.04
C LEU A 48 7.26 -33.28 -12.04
N ASN A 49 6.39 -32.52 -12.69
CA ASN A 49 5.02 -32.93 -12.94
C ASN A 49 4.95 -33.50 -14.36
N ASN A 50 4.68 -34.80 -14.51
CA ASN A 50 4.66 -35.45 -15.82
C ASN A 50 3.62 -34.89 -16.80
N ASN A 51 2.64 -34.12 -16.31
CA ASN A 51 1.54 -33.57 -17.10
C ASN A 51 1.60 -32.04 -17.26
N LYS A 52 2.64 -31.36 -16.76
CA LYS A 52 2.78 -29.90 -16.86
C LYS A 52 4.21 -29.51 -17.25
N PRO A 53 4.40 -28.44 -18.04
CA PRO A 53 5.73 -27.96 -18.43
C PRO A 53 6.47 -27.21 -17.29
N THR A 54 5.93 -27.24 -16.07
CA THR A 54 6.46 -26.56 -14.89
C THR A 54 6.51 -27.51 -13.70
N MET A 55 7.54 -27.40 -12.86
CA MET A 55 7.63 -28.14 -11.60
C MET A 55 6.57 -27.69 -10.59
N THR A 56 6.23 -28.58 -9.67
CA THR A 56 5.31 -28.31 -8.55
C THR A 56 6.04 -28.45 -7.21
N SER A 57 5.74 -27.55 -6.28
CA SER A 57 6.22 -27.59 -4.89
C SER A 57 5.59 -28.75 -4.14
N ASP A 58 6.34 -29.35 -3.20
CA ASP A 58 5.82 -30.32 -2.24
C ASP A 58 5.14 -29.65 -1.01
N SER A 59 5.20 -28.31 -0.90
CA SER A 59 4.57 -27.51 0.16
C SER A 59 3.29 -26.84 -0.33
N ASP A 60 2.22 -27.01 0.44
CA ASP A 60 0.93 -26.35 0.23
C ASP A 60 0.83 -24.97 0.92
N GLU A 61 1.80 -24.62 1.78
CA GLU A 61 1.82 -23.32 2.47
C GLU A 61 2.77 -22.32 1.76
N PRO A 62 2.33 -21.05 1.57
CA PRO A 62 3.18 -19.98 1.06
C PRO A 62 4.42 -19.70 1.90
N ASN A 63 5.42 -19.11 1.27
CA ASN A 63 6.60 -18.60 1.99
C ASN A 63 6.23 -17.52 3.01
N LYS A 64 7.12 -17.36 3.99
CA LYS A 64 7.07 -16.30 5.00
C LYS A 64 8.33 -15.45 4.90
N LEU A 65 8.23 -14.18 5.32
CA LEU A 65 9.39 -13.29 5.46
C LEU A 65 10.22 -13.65 6.71
N SER A 66 10.78 -14.85 6.70
CA SER A 66 11.62 -15.42 7.76
C SER A 66 12.79 -16.17 7.16
N GLY A 67 13.80 -16.50 7.98
CA GLY A 67 15.02 -17.17 7.51
C GLY A 67 15.67 -16.39 6.36
N GLN A 68 16.03 -17.08 5.27
CA GLN A 68 16.67 -16.46 4.12
C GLN A 68 15.90 -15.26 3.54
N LEU A 69 14.58 -15.37 3.37
CA LEU A 69 13.78 -14.27 2.83
C LEU A 69 13.77 -13.07 3.77
N GLY A 70 13.70 -13.33 5.08
CA GLY A 70 13.82 -12.29 6.10
C GLY A 70 15.18 -11.59 6.05
N VAL A 71 16.29 -12.34 5.88
CA VAL A 71 17.65 -11.81 5.76
C VAL A 71 17.79 -10.92 4.52
N CYS A 72 17.32 -11.37 3.36
CA CYS A 72 17.40 -10.60 2.12
C CYS A 72 16.45 -9.39 2.10
N ALA A 73 15.31 -9.46 2.80
CA ALA A 73 14.33 -8.38 2.82
C ALA A 73 14.76 -7.19 3.69
N ARG A 74 15.58 -7.40 4.73
CA ARG A 74 16.43 -6.30 5.24
C ARG A 74 17.26 -5.85 4.05
N CYS A 75 17.58 -4.61 3.78
CA CYS A 75 18.19 -4.18 2.49
C CYS A 75 17.24 -4.24 1.28
N HIS A 76 16.74 -5.38 0.78
CA HIS A 76 16.00 -5.43 -0.50
C HIS A 76 14.48 -5.14 -0.41
N SER A 77 14.07 -4.33 0.56
CA SER A 77 12.69 -3.86 0.70
C SER A 77 12.61 -2.42 1.19
N ARG A 78 11.55 -1.72 0.79
CA ARG A 78 11.11 -0.50 1.48
C ARG A 78 10.40 -0.88 2.77
N ARG A 79 10.97 -0.42 3.87
CA ARG A 79 10.55 -0.78 5.22
C ARG A 79 10.90 0.33 6.21
N ALA A 80 10.19 0.40 7.31
CA ALA A 80 10.57 1.21 8.47
C ALA A 80 11.26 0.31 9.51
N ALA A 81 12.45 0.70 9.99
CA ALA A 81 13.19 -0.04 11.01
C ALA A 81 12.67 0.34 12.41
N MET A 82 12.35 -0.66 13.24
CA MET A 82 11.80 -0.50 14.58
C MET A 82 12.85 -0.71 15.68
N SER A 83 13.90 -1.46 15.37
CA SER A 83 15.05 -1.68 16.25
C SER A 83 16.23 -2.16 15.44
N ASP A 84 17.37 -2.35 16.10
CA ASP A 84 18.47 -3.09 15.50
C ASP A 84 18.05 -4.53 15.22
N SER A 85 18.52 -5.04 14.08
CA SER A 85 18.25 -6.42 13.68
C SER A 85 19.27 -7.35 14.32
N GLN A 86 18.78 -8.40 14.99
CA GLN A 86 19.61 -9.54 15.35
C GLN A 86 19.44 -10.66 14.30
N PRO A 87 20.47 -11.48 14.06
CA PRO A 87 20.33 -12.72 13.30
C PRO A 87 19.34 -13.66 14.00
N GLY A 88 18.44 -14.33 13.27
CA GLY A 88 17.33 -15.09 13.86
C GLY A 88 16.05 -14.29 14.08
N SER A 89 16.11 -12.94 14.10
CA SER A 89 14.91 -12.13 14.31
C SER A 89 13.93 -12.25 13.14
N ALA A 90 12.65 -12.45 13.47
CA ALA A 90 11.56 -12.36 12.51
C ALA A 90 11.53 -10.97 11.87
N PHE A 91 11.21 -10.90 10.58
CA PHE A 91 11.24 -9.64 9.85
C PHE A 91 10.29 -8.62 10.47
N ASP A 92 9.07 -9.03 10.79
CA ASP A 92 8.00 -8.22 11.39
C ASP A 92 8.20 -7.93 12.90
N ASP A 93 9.31 -8.39 13.49
CA ASP A 93 9.75 -7.93 14.80
C ASP A 93 10.71 -6.74 14.72
N VAL A 94 11.34 -6.53 13.57
CA VAL A 94 12.40 -5.52 13.40
C VAL A 94 12.00 -4.47 12.35
N TYR A 95 11.15 -4.84 11.40
CA TYR A 95 10.82 -4.00 10.24
C TYR A 95 9.32 -4.04 9.93
N ASP A 96 8.75 -2.86 9.67
CA ASP A 96 7.44 -2.74 9.04
C ASP A 96 7.61 -2.65 7.53
N LEU A 97 7.14 -3.66 6.79
CA LEU A 97 7.17 -3.65 5.33
C LEU A 97 6.14 -2.66 4.77
N GLN A 98 6.55 -1.90 3.76
CA GLN A 98 5.66 -1.00 3.05
C GLN A 98 4.63 -1.77 2.20
N ALA A 99 3.34 -1.54 2.47
CA ALA A 99 2.22 -2.04 1.67
C ALA A 99 2.22 -1.43 0.24
N ILE A 100 1.49 -2.09 -0.68
CA ILE A 100 1.29 -1.62 -2.05
C ILE A 100 0.39 -0.38 -2.02
N GLN A 101 0.99 0.78 -2.17
CA GLN A 101 0.29 2.07 -2.17
C GLN A 101 0.97 3.05 -3.12
N LEU A 102 0.19 3.98 -3.68
CA LEU A 102 0.72 5.10 -4.44
C LEU A 102 1.33 6.15 -3.51
N PRO A 103 2.38 6.88 -3.93
CA PRO A 103 3.11 6.74 -5.21
C PRO A 103 4.26 5.71 -5.14
N LEU A 104 4.37 4.90 -4.08
CA LEU A 104 5.52 4.02 -3.89
C LEU A 104 5.50 2.80 -4.82
N TYR A 105 4.34 2.36 -5.29
CA TYR A 105 4.21 1.31 -6.29
C TYR A 105 3.44 1.85 -7.50
N HIS A 106 3.55 1.15 -8.64
CA HIS A 106 2.51 1.29 -9.66
C HIS A 106 1.20 0.66 -9.17
N ALA A 107 0.06 1.06 -9.73
CA ALA A 107 -1.25 0.60 -9.28
C ALA A 107 -1.48 -0.91 -9.49
N ASP A 108 -0.65 -1.56 -10.32
CA ASP A 108 -0.58 -3.01 -10.52
C ASP A 108 0.51 -3.71 -9.69
N GLY A 109 1.04 -3.03 -8.68
CA GLY A 109 2.02 -3.54 -7.72
C GLY A 109 3.43 -3.72 -8.28
N GLN A 110 3.71 -3.25 -9.51
CA GLN A 110 5.09 -3.19 -10.00
C GLN A 110 5.93 -2.24 -9.15
N ILE A 111 7.23 -2.53 -9.07
CA ILE A 111 8.23 -1.66 -8.45
C ILE A 111 8.16 -0.26 -9.08
N HIS A 112 7.97 0.74 -8.22
CA HIS A 112 8.17 2.14 -8.55
C HIS A 112 9.13 2.74 -7.50
N ASP A 113 10.05 3.61 -7.89
CA ASP A 113 10.93 4.31 -6.95
C ASP A 113 11.74 3.34 -6.02
N GLU A 114 11.85 3.64 -4.72
CA GLU A 114 12.64 2.90 -3.73
C GLU A 114 11.97 1.69 -3.08
N VAL A 115 10.98 1.03 -3.71
CA VAL A 115 10.32 -0.13 -3.07
C VAL A 115 11.13 -1.43 -3.05
N TYR A 116 12.18 -1.49 -3.88
CA TYR A 116 13.01 -2.68 -4.09
C TYR A 116 12.17 -3.93 -4.44
N VAL A 117 12.75 -5.12 -4.33
CA VAL A 117 12.21 -6.34 -4.95
C VAL A 117 11.28 -7.15 -4.04
N THR A 118 11.42 -7.08 -2.71
CA THR A 118 10.64 -7.94 -1.79
C THR A 118 9.13 -7.79 -1.95
N GLY A 119 8.61 -6.56 -2.03
CA GLY A 119 7.16 -6.33 -2.17
C GLY A 119 6.60 -6.92 -3.45
N SER A 120 7.32 -6.78 -4.58
CA SER A 120 6.96 -7.43 -5.85
C SER A 120 7.09 -8.96 -5.78
N PHE A 121 8.13 -9.49 -5.11
CA PHE A 121 8.35 -10.92 -4.97
C PHE A 121 7.24 -11.61 -4.19
N MET A 122 6.75 -11.00 -3.11
CA MET A 122 5.65 -11.53 -2.29
C MET A 122 4.32 -11.66 -3.07
N GLN A 123 4.15 -10.90 -4.15
CA GLN A 123 3.00 -11.02 -5.05
C GLN A 123 3.12 -12.21 -6.02
N SER A 124 4.33 -12.72 -6.23
CA SER A 124 4.62 -13.71 -7.27
C SER A 124 4.10 -15.10 -6.92
N LYS A 125 3.74 -15.88 -7.95
CA LYS A 125 3.46 -17.32 -7.81
C LYS A 125 4.67 -18.09 -7.29
N MET A 126 5.89 -17.59 -7.53
CA MET A 126 7.13 -18.21 -7.07
C MET A 126 7.22 -18.16 -5.55
N PHE A 127 6.94 -17.01 -4.95
CA PHE A 127 6.85 -16.88 -3.49
C PHE A 127 5.78 -17.80 -2.90
N GLN A 128 4.59 -17.85 -3.53
CA GLN A 128 3.52 -18.75 -3.10
C GLN A 128 3.92 -20.24 -3.23
N SER A 129 4.82 -20.57 -4.16
CA SER A 129 5.32 -21.93 -4.42
C SER A 129 6.61 -22.28 -3.66
N GLY A 130 6.97 -21.51 -2.63
CA GLY A 130 8.11 -21.80 -1.77
C GLY A 130 9.48 -21.35 -2.33
N VAL A 131 9.54 -20.63 -3.46
CA VAL A 131 10.81 -20.16 -4.03
C VAL A 131 11.43 -19.09 -3.15
N VAL A 132 12.74 -19.18 -2.95
CA VAL A 132 13.56 -18.21 -2.21
C VAL A 132 14.68 -17.65 -3.09
N CYS A 133 15.33 -16.57 -2.64
CA CYS A 133 16.35 -15.85 -3.41
C CYS A 133 17.47 -16.78 -3.94
N SER A 134 17.95 -17.72 -3.11
CA SER A 134 19.06 -18.62 -3.45
C SER A 134 18.68 -19.77 -4.41
N ASN A 135 17.41 -19.87 -4.82
CA ASN A 135 17.04 -20.68 -5.97
C ASN A 135 17.54 -20.08 -7.30
N CYS A 136 17.63 -18.75 -7.37
CA CYS A 136 18.02 -18.02 -8.58
C CYS A 136 19.38 -17.35 -8.46
N HIS A 137 19.75 -16.88 -7.27
CA HIS A 137 20.99 -16.15 -7.01
C HIS A 137 21.98 -16.97 -6.19
N ASN A 138 23.26 -16.70 -6.40
CA ASN A 138 24.30 -17.08 -5.46
C ASN A 138 24.36 -16.01 -4.36
N PRO A 139 24.09 -16.34 -3.08
CA PRO A 139 24.06 -15.34 -2.01
C PRO A 139 25.43 -14.72 -1.69
N HIS A 140 26.54 -15.32 -2.14
CA HIS A 140 27.89 -14.80 -1.91
C HIS A 140 28.40 -13.92 -3.05
N SER A 141 28.19 -14.31 -4.31
CA SER A 141 28.60 -13.49 -5.46
C SER A 141 27.53 -12.50 -5.90
N LEU A 142 26.27 -12.71 -5.47
CA LEU A 142 25.06 -12.01 -5.93
C LEU A 142 24.72 -12.22 -7.41
N GLU A 143 25.54 -12.99 -8.13
CA GLU A 143 25.30 -13.38 -9.52
C GLU A 143 24.17 -14.42 -9.60
N LEU A 144 23.65 -14.61 -10.82
CA LEU A 144 22.73 -15.72 -11.08
C LEU A 144 23.44 -17.06 -10.89
N LYS A 145 22.72 -18.02 -10.32
CA LYS A 145 23.20 -19.40 -10.12
C LYS A 145 23.47 -20.10 -11.45
N LEU A 146 22.68 -19.80 -12.47
CA LEU A 146 22.85 -20.24 -13.86
C LEU A 146 22.67 -19.04 -14.79
N PRO A 147 23.42 -18.97 -15.90
CA PRO A 147 23.38 -17.81 -16.80
C PRO A 147 22.09 -17.74 -17.61
N GLY A 148 21.61 -16.52 -17.86
CA GLY A 148 20.47 -16.24 -18.75
C GLY A 148 19.21 -17.05 -18.41
N ASN A 149 18.52 -17.57 -19.44
CA ASN A 149 17.27 -18.32 -19.29
C ASN A 149 17.42 -19.66 -18.55
N GLN A 150 18.65 -20.15 -18.34
CA GLN A 150 18.89 -21.40 -17.63
C GLN A 150 18.46 -21.31 -16.16
N VAL A 151 18.48 -20.11 -15.56
CA VAL A 151 17.99 -19.92 -14.17
C VAL A 151 16.50 -20.23 -14.06
N CYS A 152 15.71 -19.84 -15.06
CA CYS A 152 14.27 -20.15 -15.13
C CYS A 152 14.05 -21.62 -15.49
N SER A 153 14.93 -22.16 -16.35
CA SER A 153 14.83 -23.54 -16.85
C SER A 153 15.11 -24.62 -15.81
N GLN A 154 15.51 -24.22 -14.60
CA GLN A 154 15.57 -25.11 -13.43
C GLN A 154 14.19 -25.69 -13.09
N CYS A 155 13.11 -24.92 -13.30
CA CYS A 155 11.75 -25.32 -12.96
C CYS A 155 10.78 -25.27 -14.15
N HIS A 156 11.15 -24.57 -15.23
CA HIS A 156 10.35 -24.40 -16.45
C HIS A 156 10.99 -25.18 -17.60
N GLN A 157 10.24 -26.01 -18.32
CA GLN A 157 10.81 -26.76 -19.43
C GLN A 157 11.28 -25.83 -20.55
N SER A 158 12.59 -25.80 -20.83
CA SER A 158 13.19 -24.95 -21.87
C SER A 158 12.65 -25.27 -23.26
N THR A 159 12.32 -26.54 -23.53
CA THR A 159 11.70 -26.99 -24.78
C THR A 159 10.31 -26.39 -25.04
N VAL A 160 9.69 -25.80 -24.01
CA VAL A 160 8.39 -25.13 -24.10
C VAL A 160 8.59 -23.62 -24.03
N PHE A 161 9.33 -23.12 -23.04
CA PHE A 161 9.38 -21.69 -22.72
C PHE A 161 10.57 -20.95 -23.34
N ASP A 162 11.73 -21.60 -23.52
CA ASP A 162 12.92 -20.97 -24.10
C ASP A 162 13.00 -21.25 -25.61
N THR A 163 11.95 -20.86 -26.32
CA THR A 163 11.81 -21.10 -27.76
C THR A 163 11.26 -19.87 -28.49
N PRO A 164 11.61 -19.65 -29.78
CA PRO A 164 11.04 -18.57 -30.58
C PRO A 164 9.52 -18.58 -30.65
N ALA A 165 8.89 -19.75 -30.51
CA ALA A 165 7.45 -19.89 -30.49
C ALA A 165 6.82 -19.33 -29.21
N HIS A 166 7.57 -19.24 -28.11
CA HIS A 166 7.10 -18.67 -26.85
C HIS A 166 7.44 -17.19 -26.72
N HIS A 167 8.70 -16.82 -26.95
CA HIS A 167 9.15 -15.43 -26.75
C HIS A 167 8.98 -14.56 -28.00
N HIS A 168 8.70 -15.13 -29.17
CA HIS A 168 8.42 -14.41 -30.43
C HIS A 168 9.54 -13.46 -30.88
N HIS A 169 10.78 -13.80 -30.54
CA HIS A 169 11.98 -13.05 -30.92
C HIS A 169 13.02 -13.97 -31.54
N ILE A 170 14.09 -13.40 -32.10
CA ILE A 170 15.23 -14.15 -32.60
C ILE A 170 16.01 -14.72 -31.40
N ASN A 171 16.42 -15.99 -31.47
CA ASN A 171 17.24 -16.61 -30.44
C ASN A 171 18.51 -15.79 -30.15
N GLY A 172 18.82 -15.60 -28.87
CA GLY A 172 19.98 -14.82 -28.42
C GLY A 172 19.81 -13.31 -28.50
N SER A 173 18.67 -12.79 -28.95
CA SER A 173 18.35 -11.37 -28.83
C SER A 173 17.93 -11.02 -27.39
N THR A 174 17.99 -9.73 -27.04
CA THR A 174 17.52 -9.25 -25.73
C THR A 174 16.05 -9.57 -25.48
N GLY A 175 15.21 -9.56 -26.53
CA GLY A 175 13.80 -9.95 -26.44
C GLY A 175 13.56 -11.45 -26.23
N ALA A 176 14.58 -12.29 -26.39
CA ALA A 176 14.52 -13.72 -26.07
C ALA A 176 14.84 -14.03 -24.59
N GLU A 177 15.31 -13.05 -23.81
CA GLU A 177 15.59 -13.27 -22.38
C GLU A 177 14.30 -13.23 -21.56
N CYS A 178 14.00 -14.32 -20.83
CA CYS A 178 12.80 -14.44 -20.01
C CYS A 178 12.60 -13.25 -19.06
N VAL A 179 13.69 -12.78 -18.46
CA VAL A 179 13.67 -11.69 -17.49
C VAL A 179 13.25 -10.34 -18.09
N ASN A 180 13.42 -10.11 -19.39
CA ASN A 180 13.05 -8.82 -19.99
C ASN A 180 11.53 -8.70 -20.18
N CYS A 181 10.82 -9.82 -20.25
CA CYS A 181 9.35 -9.86 -20.32
C CYS A 181 8.72 -10.09 -18.94
N HIS A 182 9.28 -10.99 -18.14
CA HIS A 182 8.68 -11.43 -16.88
C HIS A 182 9.17 -10.68 -15.65
N MET A 183 10.30 -9.99 -15.77
CA MET A 183 10.94 -9.22 -14.70
C MET A 183 11.46 -7.88 -15.24
N PRO A 184 10.57 -7.04 -15.84
CA PRO A 184 10.97 -5.80 -16.48
C PRO A 184 11.76 -4.92 -15.50
N ALA A 185 12.76 -4.23 -16.03
CA ALA A 185 13.64 -3.42 -15.22
C ALA A 185 13.14 -1.97 -15.16
N THR A 186 13.10 -1.41 -13.96
CA THR A 186 12.90 0.02 -13.74
C THR A 186 14.23 0.60 -13.26
N THR A 187 14.74 1.62 -13.95
CA THR A 187 16.00 2.27 -13.55
C THR A 187 15.72 3.42 -12.60
N TYR A 188 16.21 3.29 -11.37
CA TYR A 188 16.07 4.31 -10.35
C TYR A 188 17.29 5.25 -10.33
N MET A 189 17.05 6.55 -10.12
CA MET A 189 18.04 7.63 -10.18
C MET A 189 18.97 7.58 -11.42
N GLN A 190 18.50 6.98 -12.53
CA GLN A 190 19.26 6.75 -13.76
C GLN A 190 20.53 5.89 -13.60
N ILE A 191 20.75 5.24 -12.45
CA ILE A 191 21.99 4.49 -12.16
C ILE A 191 21.78 3.07 -11.62
N ASP A 192 20.58 2.75 -11.14
CA ASP A 192 20.29 1.47 -10.48
C ASP A 192 19.11 0.75 -11.15
N PRO A 193 19.37 -0.14 -12.14
CA PRO A 193 18.33 -0.93 -12.78
C PRO A 193 17.85 -2.07 -11.86
N ARG A 194 16.57 -2.02 -11.49
CA ARG A 194 15.93 -3.00 -10.60
C ARG A 194 14.89 -3.78 -11.37
N ARG A 195 15.01 -5.11 -11.36
CA ARG A 195 14.04 -6.00 -12.00
C ARG A 195 12.85 -6.25 -11.08
N ASP A 196 11.64 -6.09 -11.60
CA ASP A 196 10.42 -6.46 -10.88
C ASP A 196 10.38 -7.97 -10.62
N HIS A 197 10.17 -8.37 -9.37
CA HIS A 197 10.16 -9.78 -8.96
C HIS A 197 8.74 -10.35 -8.81
N SER A 198 7.71 -9.70 -9.35
CA SER A 198 6.39 -10.35 -9.46
C SER A 198 6.41 -11.55 -10.42
N LEU A 199 7.43 -11.64 -11.29
CA LEU A 199 7.66 -12.74 -12.25
C LEU A 199 6.41 -13.02 -13.10
N ARG A 200 5.68 -11.95 -13.45
CA ARG A 200 4.36 -12.03 -14.06
C ARG A 200 4.47 -12.30 -15.56
N VAL A 201 3.42 -12.90 -16.13
CA VAL A 201 3.21 -12.85 -17.58
C VAL A 201 3.09 -11.38 -18.03
N PRO A 202 3.60 -10.97 -19.20
CA PRO A 202 3.36 -9.62 -19.71
C PRO A 202 1.88 -9.26 -19.77
N ARG A 203 1.52 -8.11 -19.18
CA ARG A 203 0.13 -7.62 -19.08
C ARG A 203 -0.05 -6.19 -19.63
N PRO A 204 0.10 -5.96 -20.96
CA PRO A 204 -0.14 -4.64 -21.53
C PRO A 204 -1.59 -4.16 -21.41
N ASP A 205 -2.55 -5.07 -21.18
CA ASP A 205 -3.92 -4.75 -20.81
C ASP A 205 -3.99 -3.93 -19.51
N LEU A 206 -3.15 -4.24 -18.52
CA LEU A 206 -3.08 -3.46 -17.28
C LEU A 206 -2.47 -2.07 -17.51
N SER A 207 -1.53 -1.93 -18.46
CA SER A 207 -1.02 -0.62 -18.87
C SER A 207 -2.12 0.24 -19.47
N ILE A 208 -3.00 -0.33 -20.30
CA ILE A 208 -4.13 0.39 -20.90
C ILE A 208 -5.11 0.84 -19.80
N ALA A 209 -5.38 -0.02 -18.81
CA ALA A 209 -6.35 0.25 -17.76
C ALA A 209 -5.83 1.23 -16.69
N ASN A 210 -4.57 1.13 -16.31
CA ASN A 210 -4.03 1.73 -15.09
C ASN A 210 -2.84 2.66 -15.33
N ASP A 211 -2.45 2.92 -16.58
CA ASP A 211 -1.29 3.73 -16.95
C ASP A 211 0.02 3.23 -16.30
N THR A 212 0.18 1.91 -16.25
CA THR A 212 1.38 1.26 -15.70
C THR A 212 2.35 0.85 -16.81
N PRO A 213 3.68 0.75 -16.54
CA PRO A 213 4.64 0.28 -17.53
C PRO A 213 4.38 -1.18 -17.96
N ASN A 214 4.76 -1.53 -19.20
CA ASN A 214 4.86 -2.93 -19.63
C ASN A 214 6.16 -3.20 -20.37
N ALA A 215 6.60 -4.46 -20.33
CA ALA A 215 7.85 -4.90 -20.94
C ALA A 215 7.95 -4.59 -22.44
N CYS A 216 6.87 -4.75 -23.21
CA CYS A 216 6.90 -4.56 -24.66
C CYS A 216 7.21 -3.10 -25.02
N ASN A 217 6.52 -2.15 -24.39
CA ASN A 217 6.72 -0.73 -24.65
C ASN A 217 7.97 -0.12 -24.01
N GLN A 218 8.79 -0.91 -23.29
CA GLN A 218 10.14 -0.49 -22.88
C GLN A 218 11.17 -0.59 -24.04
N CYS A 219 10.93 -1.48 -25.01
CA CYS A 219 11.78 -1.62 -26.19
C CYS A 219 11.11 -1.09 -27.47
N HIS A 220 9.80 -1.27 -27.59
CA HIS A 220 8.99 -0.80 -28.72
C HIS A 220 8.39 0.58 -28.43
N LEU A 221 9.25 1.59 -28.35
CA LEU A 221 8.90 2.96 -27.96
C LEU A 221 7.96 3.66 -28.97
N ASP A 222 7.92 3.19 -30.22
CA ASP A 222 7.06 3.71 -31.28
C ASP A 222 5.66 3.07 -31.30
N LYS A 223 5.40 2.11 -30.41
CA LYS A 223 4.14 1.36 -30.34
C LYS A 223 3.32 1.75 -29.13
N THR A 224 2.01 1.53 -29.24
CA THR A 224 1.07 1.76 -28.14
C THR A 224 0.94 0.52 -27.24
N PRO A 225 0.45 0.67 -26.01
CA PRO A 225 0.04 -0.47 -25.17
C PRO A 225 -1.02 -1.35 -25.82
N THR A 226 -1.93 -0.77 -26.62
CA THR A 226 -2.93 -1.52 -27.41
C THR A 226 -2.28 -2.48 -28.39
N TRP A 227 -1.26 -2.04 -29.12
CA TRP A 227 -0.50 -2.91 -30.03
C TRP A 227 0.14 -4.09 -29.28
N ALA A 228 0.74 -3.81 -28.12
CA ALA A 228 1.38 -4.85 -27.31
C ALA A 228 0.34 -5.85 -26.77
N ASN A 229 -0.83 -5.38 -26.36
CA ASN A 229 -1.91 -6.24 -25.89
C ASN A 229 -2.45 -7.15 -27.01
N GLU A 230 -2.67 -6.59 -28.20
CA GLU A 230 -3.09 -7.36 -29.38
C GLU A 230 -2.06 -8.45 -29.74
N ALA A 231 -0.76 -8.16 -29.63
CA ALA A 231 0.28 -9.16 -29.83
C ALA A 231 0.17 -10.32 -28.83
N ILE A 232 0.02 -10.03 -27.53
CA ILE A 232 -0.13 -11.06 -26.48
C ILE A 232 -1.38 -11.93 -26.71
N ILE A 233 -2.50 -11.30 -27.06
CA ILE A 233 -3.75 -12.00 -27.39
C ILE A 233 -3.53 -12.96 -28.57
N ASN A 234 -2.91 -12.47 -29.64
CA ASN A 234 -2.63 -13.28 -30.83
C ASN A 234 -1.71 -14.46 -30.51
N TRP A 235 -0.72 -14.28 -29.65
CA TRP A 235 0.21 -15.34 -29.23
C TRP A 235 -0.46 -16.41 -28.37
N ARG A 236 -1.39 -16.01 -27.49
CA ARG A 236 -2.14 -16.93 -26.62
C ARG A 236 -3.27 -17.65 -27.35
N GLY A 237 -3.75 -17.08 -28.46
CA GLY A 237 -4.89 -17.61 -29.21
C GLY A 237 -6.24 -17.45 -28.49
N ASN A 238 -6.31 -16.62 -27.45
CA ASN A 238 -7.55 -16.26 -26.77
C ASN A 238 -7.49 -14.84 -26.15
N ASN A 239 -8.67 -14.26 -25.94
CA ASN A 239 -8.82 -12.94 -25.30
C ASN A 239 -8.98 -13.03 -23.77
N ASP A 240 -9.06 -14.25 -23.22
CA ASP A 240 -9.29 -14.47 -21.79
C ASP A 240 -8.01 -14.23 -20.99
N GLN A 241 -7.76 -12.97 -20.66
CA GLN A 241 -6.72 -12.60 -19.71
C GLN A 241 -7.19 -12.91 -18.29
N PRO A 242 -6.36 -13.55 -17.45
CA PRO A 242 -6.74 -13.82 -16.06
C PRO A 242 -6.90 -12.51 -15.29
N SER A 243 -7.92 -12.47 -14.43
CA SER A 243 -8.14 -11.36 -13.50
C SER A 243 -6.86 -11.02 -12.72
N HIS A 244 -6.63 -9.74 -12.49
CA HIS A 244 -5.54 -9.23 -11.67
C HIS A 244 -6.09 -8.41 -10.51
N PHE A 245 -5.40 -8.40 -9.37
CA PHE A 245 -5.89 -7.65 -8.20
C PHE A 245 -6.04 -6.15 -8.49
N SER A 246 -5.26 -5.60 -9.43
CA SER A 246 -5.36 -4.19 -9.81
C SER A 246 -6.71 -3.84 -10.41
N ASP A 247 -7.40 -4.79 -11.05
CA ASP A 247 -8.74 -4.56 -11.62
C ASP A 247 -9.74 -4.17 -10.51
N LEU A 248 -9.46 -4.59 -9.28
CA LEU A 248 -10.26 -4.33 -8.09
C LEU A 248 -9.65 -3.24 -7.18
N LEU A 249 -8.32 -3.18 -7.04
CA LEU A 249 -7.64 -2.27 -6.10
C LEU A 249 -7.21 -0.93 -6.70
N ALA A 250 -6.79 -0.90 -7.97
CA ALA A 250 -6.25 0.31 -8.59
C ALA A 250 -7.23 1.51 -8.60
N PRO A 251 -8.55 1.33 -8.83
CA PRO A 251 -9.49 2.44 -8.72
C PRO A 251 -9.42 3.12 -7.35
N ALA A 252 -9.41 2.34 -6.26
CA ALA A 252 -9.36 2.86 -4.90
C ALA A 252 -8.05 3.58 -4.60
N LEU A 253 -6.91 3.01 -5.04
CA LEU A 253 -5.60 3.66 -4.94
C LEU A 253 -5.56 5.01 -5.67
N ASN A 254 -6.25 5.12 -6.81
CA ASN A 254 -6.38 6.37 -7.59
C ASN A 254 -7.46 7.32 -7.05
N GLY A 255 -8.06 7.02 -5.90
CA GLY A 255 -9.02 7.88 -5.22
C GLY A 255 -10.48 7.65 -5.62
N ALA A 256 -10.79 6.63 -6.43
CA ALA A 256 -12.17 6.21 -6.62
C ALA A 256 -12.73 5.69 -5.28
N ASN A 257 -13.98 6.03 -5.00
CA ASN A 257 -14.67 5.64 -3.79
C ASN A 257 -16.14 5.36 -4.09
N GLY A 258 -16.77 4.57 -3.24
CA GLY A 258 -18.17 4.19 -3.40
C GLY A 258 -18.41 2.78 -2.87
N MET A 259 -19.67 2.36 -2.89
CA MET A 259 -20.05 1.01 -2.45
C MET A 259 -19.51 -0.05 -3.41
N ASN A 260 -19.51 0.23 -4.72
CA ASN A 260 -18.97 -0.71 -5.71
C ASN A 260 -17.46 -0.92 -5.50
N GLU A 261 -16.69 0.15 -5.32
CA GLU A 261 -15.25 0.05 -5.07
C GLU A 261 -14.95 -0.62 -3.73
N MET A 262 -15.74 -0.34 -2.69
CA MET A 262 -15.65 -1.05 -1.42
C MET A 262 -15.86 -2.56 -1.61
N MET A 263 -16.88 -2.98 -2.35
CA MET A 263 -17.18 -4.40 -2.59
C MET A 263 -16.04 -5.10 -3.34
N LYS A 264 -15.43 -4.44 -4.34
CA LYS A 264 -14.23 -4.97 -5.02
C LYS A 264 -13.06 -5.19 -4.06
N ILE A 265 -12.85 -4.27 -3.11
CA ILE A 265 -11.82 -4.42 -2.06
C ILE A 265 -12.18 -5.58 -1.13
N VAL A 266 -13.46 -5.75 -0.77
CA VAL A 266 -13.95 -6.89 0.03
C VAL A 266 -13.64 -8.22 -0.67
N ASP A 267 -13.87 -8.32 -1.97
CA ASP A 267 -13.56 -9.53 -2.75
C ASP A 267 -12.06 -9.88 -2.64
N LEU A 268 -11.17 -8.89 -2.73
CA LEU A 268 -9.73 -9.10 -2.56
C LEU A 268 -9.33 -9.54 -1.15
N VAL A 269 -9.92 -8.94 -0.13
CA VAL A 269 -9.56 -9.24 1.27
C VAL A 269 -10.11 -10.60 1.69
N THR A 270 -11.24 -11.03 1.14
CA THR A 270 -11.90 -12.29 1.53
C THR A 270 -11.45 -13.51 0.72
N ASP A 271 -10.74 -13.31 -0.39
CA ASP A 271 -10.15 -14.37 -1.21
C ASP A 271 -8.77 -14.81 -0.69
N ASP A 272 -8.70 -15.98 -0.05
CA ASP A 272 -7.46 -16.55 0.49
C ASP A 272 -6.42 -16.91 -0.60
N SER A 273 -6.79 -16.92 -1.88
CA SER A 273 -5.85 -17.11 -3.00
C SER A 273 -5.08 -15.83 -3.36
N VAL A 274 -5.57 -14.67 -2.92
CA VAL A 274 -4.90 -13.37 -3.13
C VAL A 274 -3.68 -13.27 -2.22
N PRO A 275 -2.49 -12.87 -2.73
CA PRO A 275 -1.29 -12.75 -1.90
C PRO A 275 -1.50 -11.85 -0.69
N GLY A 276 -0.98 -12.27 0.47
CA GLY A 276 -1.25 -11.57 1.73
C GLY A 276 -0.79 -10.09 1.78
N ILE A 277 0.24 -9.71 1.01
CA ILE A 277 0.63 -8.29 0.87
C ILE A 277 -0.46 -7.47 0.16
N ILE A 278 -1.18 -8.06 -0.80
CA ILE A 278 -2.30 -7.41 -1.50
C ILE A 278 -3.52 -7.33 -0.59
N GLN A 279 -3.81 -8.39 0.18
CA GLN A 279 -4.89 -8.35 1.18
C GLN A 279 -4.63 -7.28 2.24
N ALA A 280 -3.39 -7.18 2.75
CA ALA A 280 -2.98 -6.15 3.70
C ALA A 280 -3.10 -4.73 3.11
N SER A 281 -2.69 -4.55 1.85
CA SER A 281 -2.83 -3.27 1.14
C SER A 281 -4.30 -2.90 0.92
N SER A 282 -5.13 -3.89 0.61
CA SER A 282 -6.59 -3.74 0.44
C SER A 282 -7.28 -3.37 1.76
N LEU A 283 -6.86 -3.93 2.89
CA LEU A 283 -7.36 -3.55 4.22
C LEU A 283 -7.08 -2.08 4.55
N ALA A 284 -5.92 -1.55 4.15
CA ALA A 284 -5.60 -0.13 4.34
C ALA A 284 -6.55 0.79 3.55
N GLU A 285 -6.94 0.38 2.34
CA GLU A 285 -7.95 1.08 1.54
C GLU A 285 -9.37 0.91 2.12
N LEU A 286 -9.68 -0.27 2.66
CA LEU A 286 -10.97 -0.56 3.28
C LEU A 286 -11.23 0.32 4.52
N ALA A 287 -10.18 0.77 5.22
CA ALA A 287 -10.26 1.69 6.35
C ALA A 287 -10.88 3.05 6.00
N LYS A 288 -11.09 3.38 4.72
CA LYS A 288 -11.78 4.59 4.26
C LYS A 288 -13.31 4.46 4.31
N TYR A 289 -13.84 3.26 4.54
CA TYR A 289 -15.27 2.96 4.46
C TYR A 289 -15.87 2.63 5.84
N PRO A 290 -16.51 3.61 6.54
CA PRO A 290 -17.13 3.40 7.85
C PRO A 290 -18.44 2.63 7.74
N ASN A 291 -18.37 1.31 7.57
CA ASN A 291 -19.55 0.43 7.55
C ASN A 291 -19.34 -0.85 8.39
N GLN A 292 -20.43 -1.51 8.75
CA GLN A 292 -20.40 -2.70 9.62
C GLN A 292 -19.68 -3.90 8.97
N GLN A 293 -19.80 -4.07 7.65
CA GLN A 293 -19.15 -5.16 6.92
C GLN A 293 -17.62 -5.02 6.94
N THR A 294 -17.10 -3.80 6.76
CA THR A 294 -15.68 -3.46 6.91
C THR A 294 -15.14 -3.88 8.28
N ILE A 295 -15.88 -3.55 9.35
CA ILE A 295 -15.48 -3.92 10.71
C ILE A 295 -15.49 -5.45 10.90
N ALA A 296 -16.52 -6.14 10.40
CA ALA A 296 -16.61 -7.60 10.50
C ALA A 296 -15.46 -8.31 9.76
N ILE A 297 -15.08 -7.81 8.59
CA ILE A 297 -13.95 -8.33 7.81
C ILE A 297 -12.64 -8.09 8.57
N ALA A 298 -12.43 -6.88 9.11
CA ALA A 298 -11.25 -6.58 9.91
C ALA A 298 -11.15 -7.49 11.14
N GLN A 299 -12.27 -7.72 11.85
CA GLN A 299 -12.32 -8.64 12.99
C GLN A 299 -11.88 -10.06 12.60
N ASN A 300 -12.36 -10.59 11.47
CA ASN A 300 -11.91 -11.90 10.97
C ASN A 300 -10.40 -11.90 10.70
N LYS A 301 -9.89 -10.86 10.01
CA LYS A 301 -8.47 -10.76 9.64
C LYS A 301 -7.52 -10.56 10.82
N LEU A 302 -8.00 -10.21 12.01
CA LEU A 302 -7.19 -10.27 13.25
C LEU A 302 -6.69 -11.69 13.56
N HIS A 303 -7.28 -12.74 12.97
CA HIS A 303 -6.88 -14.13 13.15
C HIS A 303 -6.03 -14.70 11.99
N SER A 304 -5.65 -13.86 11.01
CA SER A 304 -4.83 -14.31 9.87
C SER A 304 -3.48 -14.87 10.33
N LYS A 305 -2.98 -15.89 9.61
CA LYS A 305 -1.61 -16.40 9.78
C LYS A 305 -0.56 -15.34 9.43
N ASN A 306 -0.90 -14.39 8.56
CA ASN A 306 0.01 -13.34 8.10
C ASN A 306 0.00 -12.12 9.04
N PRO A 307 1.13 -11.76 9.67
CA PRO A 307 1.20 -10.60 10.55
C PRO A 307 0.87 -9.27 9.86
N MET A 308 1.17 -9.13 8.56
CA MET A 308 0.88 -7.91 7.81
C MET A 308 -0.62 -7.68 7.63
N GLU A 309 -1.39 -8.76 7.44
CA GLU A 309 -2.85 -8.71 7.40
C GLU A 309 -3.42 -8.35 8.76
N ARG A 310 -2.93 -8.99 9.84
CA ARG A 310 -3.35 -8.67 11.22
C ARG A 310 -3.09 -7.20 11.55
N ALA A 311 -1.88 -6.69 11.29
CA ALA A 311 -1.52 -5.30 11.56
C ALA A 311 -2.36 -4.31 10.74
N SER A 312 -2.68 -4.64 9.48
CA SER A 312 -3.54 -3.80 8.63
C SER A 312 -4.99 -3.83 9.09
N ALA A 313 -5.50 -4.99 9.53
CA ALA A 313 -6.82 -5.13 10.11
C ALA A 313 -6.96 -4.31 11.40
N VAL A 314 -5.94 -4.27 12.26
CA VAL A 314 -5.92 -3.39 13.45
C VAL A 314 -6.16 -1.92 13.06
N ARG A 315 -5.55 -1.43 11.98
CA ARG A 315 -5.70 -0.03 11.54
C ARG A 315 -7.12 0.35 11.09
N VAL A 316 -7.91 -0.62 10.62
CA VAL A 316 -9.32 -0.39 10.24
C VAL A 316 -10.18 0.04 11.43
N PHE A 317 -9.83 -0.38 12.65
CA PHE A 317 -10.58 -0.03 13.86
C PHE A 317 -10.48 1.45 14.25
N SER A 318 -9.67 2.25 13.55
CA SER A 318 -9.71 3.72 13.62
C SER A 318 -11.11 4.29 13.30
N LEU A 319 -11.95 3.52 12.59
CA LEU A 319 -13.34 3.85 12.29
C LEU A 319 -14.30 3.76 13.50
N LEU A 320 -13.92 3.02 14.55
CA LEU A 320 -14.76 2.85 15.74
C LEU A 320 -14.48 3.93 16.80
N PRO A 321 -15.41 4.18 17.74
CA PRO A 321 -15.13 4.94 18.96
C PRO A 321 -14.00 4.29 19.80
N PRO A 322 -13.19 5.08 20.56
CA PRO A 322 -12.05 4.55 21.32
C PRO A 322 -12.37 3.40 22.29
N GLU A 323 -13.53 3.43 22.97
CA GLU A 323 -13.93 2.39 23.92
C GLU A 323 -14.17 1.03 23.23
N ASP A 324 -14.78 1.05 22.04
CA ASP A 324 -15.04 -0.15 21.26
C ASP A 324 -13.74 -0.77 20.76
N ARG A 325 -12.78 0.08 20.32
CA ARG A 325 -11.43 -0.37 19.92
C ARG A 325 -10.74 -1.14 21.02
N LYS A 326 -10.78 -0.63 22.26
CA LYS A 326 -10.09 -1.21 23.41
C LYS A 326 -10.50 -2.67 23.62
N SER A 327 -11.81 -2.94 23.65
CA SER A 327 -12.33 -4.29 23.91
C SER A 327 -11.87 -5.33 22.87
N ILE A 328 -11.65 -4.90 21.63
CA ILE A 328 -11.26 -5.76 20.51
C ILE A 328 -9.74 -5.91 20.43
N LEU A 329 -9.00 -4.81 20.60
CA LEU A 329 -7.58 -4.74 20.26
C LEU A 329 -6.64 -5.02 21.43
N LEU A 330 -7.07 -4.81 22.67
CA LEU A 330 -6.22 -5.02 23.84
C LEU A 330 -5.61 -6.43 23.93
N PRO A 331 -6.31 -7.53 23.59
CA PRO A 331 -5.71 -8.87 23.57
C PRO A 331 -4.52 -9.00 22.62
N LEU A 332 -4.48 -8.22 21.53
CA LEU A 332 -3.41 -8.24 20.53
C LEU A 332 -2.13 -7.51 20.98
N THR A 333 -2.13 -6.88 22.16
CA THR A 333 -0.88 -6.43 22.81
C THR A 333 0.06 -7.60 23.14
N LYS A 334 -0.44 -8.85 23.05
CA LYS A 334 0.32 -10.10 23.22
C LYS A 334 0.57 -10.83 21.90
N ASP A 335 0.26 -10.22 20.74
CA ASP A 335 0.55 -10.85 19.44
C ASP A 335 2.04 -11.17 19.32
N LYS A 336 2.39 -12.25 18.62
CA LYS A 336 3.79 -12.66 18.43
C LYS A 336 4.58 -11.62 17.64
N SER A 337 3.92 -10.95 16.70
CA SER A 337 4.50 -9.92 15.82
C SER A 337 4.57 -8.56 16.50
N ARG A 338 5.77 -7.96 16.55
CA ARG A 338 5.92 -6.58 17.03
C ARG A 338 5.14 -5.59 16.16
N SER A 339 5.14 -5.74 14.84
CA SER A 339 4.34 -4.91 13.92
C SER A 339 2.85 -4.87 14.29
N VAL A 340 2.27 -6.00 14.72
CA VAL A 340 0.87 -6.06 15.17
C VAL A 340 0.70 -5.31 16.50
N ARG A 341 1.60 -5.55 17.47
CA ARG A 341 1.57 -4.85 18.77
C ARG A 341 1.71 -3.33 18.60
N HIS A 342 2.57 -2.86 17.70
CA HIS A 342 2.73 -1.45 17.38
C HIS A 342 1.46 -0.84 16.76
N ALA A 343 0.83 -1.54 15.81
CA ALA A 343 -0.45 -1.11 15.25
C ALA A 343 -1.52 -0.97 16.34
N VAL A 344 -1.54 -1.88 17.33
CA VAL A 344 -2.47 -1.80 18.48
C VAL A 344 -2.19 -0.57 19.33
N VAL A 345 -0.93 -0.29 19.66
CA VAL A 345 -0.54 0.89 20.44
C VAL A 345 -0.95 2.18 19.74
N GLN A 346 -0.78 2.25 18.41
CA GLN A 346 -1.24 3.41 17.63
C GLN A 346 -2.75 3.62 17.75
N GLN A 347 -3.55 2.54 17.65
CA GLN A 347 -5.01 2.66 17.70
C GLN A 347 -5.58 2.96 19.09
N LEU A 348 -4.87 2.55 20.13
CA LEU A 348 -5.23 2.75 21.54
C LEU A 348 -4.45 3.89 22.20
N ALA A 349 -3.71 4.69 21.44
CA ALA A 349 -2.98 5.84 21.97
C ALA A 349 -3.95 6.80 22.68
N GLY A 350 -3.65 7.11 23.94
CA GLY A 350 -4.50 7.96 24.79
C GLY A 350 -5.67 7.24 25.49
N MET A 351 -5.76 5.91 25.42
CA MET A 351 -6.78 5.17 26.18
C MET A 351 -6.59 5.30 27.69
N ASN A 352 -7.68 5.17 28.45
CA ASN A 352 -7.63 5.16 29.91
C ASN A 352 -7.15 3.79 30.43
N GLU A 353 -6.03 3.82 31.15
CA GLU A 353 -5.40 2.64 31.77
C GLU A 353 -6.05 2.22 33.10
N ALA A 354 -6.85 3.07 33.74
CA ALA A 354 -7.36 2.84 35.11
C ALA A 354 -8.26 1.60 35.25
N SER A 355 -8.91 1.16 34.17
CA SER A 355 -9.79 0.00 34.16
C SER A 355 -9.12 -1.29 33.68
N LEU A 356 -7.80 -1.29 33.47
CA LEU A 356 -7.06 -2.49 33.07
C LEU A 356 -6.78 -3.40 34.27
N THR A 357 -6.89 -4.70 34.07
CA THR A 357 -6.36 -5.70 35.01
C THR A 357 -4.82 -5.62 35.06
N PRO A 358 -4.16 -6.13 36.12
CA PRO A 358 -2.69 -6.09 36.20
C PRO A 358 -1.97 -6.75 35.01
N ASP A 359 -2.51 -7.85 34.48
CA ASP A 359 -1.95 -8.56 33.33
C ASP A 359 -2.12 -7.76 32.03
N GLU A 360 -3.30 -7.17 31.79
CA GLU A 360 -3.55 -6.28 30.65
C GLU A 360 -2.67 -5.03 30.70
N LEU A 361 -2.53 -4.43 31.90
CA LEU A 361 -1.69 -3.26 32.11
C LEU A 361 -0.22 -3.56 31.82
N ASN A 362 0.27 -4.73 32.22
CA ASN A 362 1.63 -5.17 31.92
C ASN A 362 1.84 -5.41 30.42
N ALA A 363 0.92 -6.11 29.76
CA ALA A 363 0.99 -6.35 28.31
C ALA A 363 0.94 -5.04 27.52
N TRP A 364 0.04 -4.13 27.89
CA TRP A 364 -0.07 -2.79 27.31
C TRP A 364 1.23 -2.01 27.49
N ARG A 365 1.78 -1.93 28.70
CA ARG A 365 3.01 -1.18 28.97
C ARG A 365 4.22 -1.72 28.22
N ASN A 366 4.31 -3.05 28.06
CA ASN A 366 5.36 -3.66 27.26
C ASN A 366 5.23 -3.26 25.79
N ALA A 367 4.06 -3.45 25.18
CA ALA A 367 3.82 -3.07 23.79
C ALA A 367 4.03 -1.55 23.56
N LYS A 368 3.58 -0.73 24.50
CA LYS A 368 3.76 0.73 24.46
C LYS A 368 5.23 1.12 24.49
N SER A 369 6.01 0.54 25.42
CA SER A 369 7.45 0.79 25.53
C SER A 369 8.21 0.36 24.28
N GLU A 370 7.84 -0.77 23.67
CA GLU A 370 8.37 -1.22 22.38
C GLU A 370 8.11 -0.18 21.28
N TYR A 371 6.87 0.31 21.18
CA TYR A 371 6.49 1.30 20.18
C TYR A 371 7.17 2.66 20.38
N GLU A 372 7.25 3.14 21.62
CA GLU A 372 7.97 4.39 21.97
C GLU A 372 9.46 4.27 21.62
N SER A 373 10.09 3.12 21.89
CA SER A 373 11.48 2.87 21.49
C SER A 373 11.66 2.86 19.97
N ALA A 374 10.69 2.31 19.22
CA ALA A 374 10.73 2.31 17.76
C ALA A 374 10.54 3.71 17.16
N LEU A 375 9.72 4.55 17.79
CA LEU A 375 9.59 5.96 17.42
C LEU A 375 10.91 6.71 17.63
N ASP A 376 11.57 6.50 18.77
CA ASP A 376 12.87 7.09 19.07
C ASP A 376 13.95 6.63 18.09
N TYR A 377 13.94 5.34 17.70
CA TYR A 377 14.86 4.79 16.70
C TYR A 377 14.72 5.47 15.33
N GLN A 378 13.51 5.92 14.98
CA GLN A 378 13.20 6.56 13.70
C GLN A 378 13.28 8.09 13.77
N ALA A 379 13.55 8.67 14.94
CA ALA A 379 13.41 10.10 15.20
C ALA A 379 14.39 10.98 14.38
N ASP A 380 15.44 10.40 13.81
CA ASP A 380 16.38 11.08 12.92
C ASP A 380 15.82 11.32 11.50
N PHE A 381 14.72 10.65 11.13
CA PHE A 381 14.00 10.86 9.87
C PHE A 381 12.76 11.77 10.04
N PRO A 382 12.43 12.61 9.04
CA PRO A 382 11.22 13.44 9.05
C PRO A 382 9.94 12.62 9.26
N GLU A 383 9.84 11.44 8.67
CA GLU A 383 8.70 10.53 8.81
C GLU A 383 8.59 9.94 10.22
N GLY A 384 9.72 9.67 10.89
CA GLY A 384 9.71 9.26 12.29
C GLY A 384 9.21 10.38 13.21
N GLN A 385 9.64 11.62 12.96
CA GLN A 385 9.14 12.80 13.68
C GLN A 385 7.64 13.05 13.44
N LEU A 386 7.14 12.78 12.23
CA LEU A 386 5.69 12.79 11.96
C LEU A 386 4.94 11.76 12.81
N ASN A 387 5.47 10.53 12.90
CA ASN A 387 4.86 9.47 13.69
C ASN A 387 4.87 9.80 15.19
N ILE A 388 5.95 10.38 15.71
CA ILE A 388 6.04 10.90 17.09
C ILE A 388 4.95 11.97 17.31
N GLY A 389 4.81 12.90 16.38
CA GLY A 389 3.81 13.96 16.50
C GLY A 389 2.37 13.43 16.50
N MET A 390 2.04 12.51 15.60
CA MET A 390 0.73 11.87 15.54
C MET A 390 0.43 11.07 16.81
N TYR A 391 1.44 10.36 17.34
CA TYR A 391 1.32 9.59 18.59
C TYR A 391 1.01 10.49 19.79
N HIS A 392 1.77 11.58 19.96
CA HIS A 392 1.52 12.53 21.04
C HIS A 392 0.19 13.26 20.90
N LEU A 393 -0.24 13.58 19.68
CA LEU A 393 -1.55 14.18 19.45
C LEU A 393 -2.68 13.23 19.87
N ALA A 394 -2.56 11.94 19.55
CA ALA A 394 -3.51 10.92 20.00
C ALA A 394 -3.52 10.75 21.53
N GLN A 395 -2.37 10.92 22.18
CA GLN A 395 -2.26 10.98 23.65
C GLN A 395 -2.78 12.28 24.28
N LYS A 396 -3.32 13.22 23.50
CA LYS A 396 -3.75 14.56 23.95
C LYS A 396 -2.60 15.42 24.50
N ASN A 397 -1.39 15.25 23.95
CA ASN A 397 -0.21 16.08 24.24
C ASN A 397 0.18 16.94 23.02
N PRO A 398 -0.54 18.05 22.76
CA PRO A 398 -0.31 18.88 21.57
C PRO A 398 1.06 19.58 21.59
N ALA A 399 1.63 19.89 22.76
CA ALA A 399 2.92 20.56 22.85
C ALA A 399 4.07 19.66 22.35
N ALA A 400 4.06 18.38 22.72
CA ALA A 400 5.03 17.42 22.20
C ALA A 400 4.83 17.17 20.70
N ALA A 401 3.57 17.12 20.25
CA ALA A 401 3.25 16.96 18.83
C ALA A 401 3.76 18.13 17.97
N GLU A 402 3.56 19.37 18.41
CA GLU A 402 4.08 20.57 17.75
C GLU A 402 5.60 20.52 17.60
N LYS A 403 6.32 20.19 18.68
CA LYS A 403 7.78 20.08 18.67
C LYS A 403 8.26 19.03 17.65
N ALA A 404 7.60 17.89 17.58
CA ALA A 404 7.95 16.83 16.64
C ALA A 404 7.69 17.27 15.19
N TYR A 405 6.56 17.89 14.89
CA TYR A 405 6.29 18.41 13.54
C TYR A 405 7.26 19.52 13.12
N GLN A 406 7.64 20.41 14.04
CA GLN A 406 8.69 21.41 13.77
C GLN A 406 10.05 20.76 13.51
N GLN A 407 10.40 19.72 14.26
CA GLN A 407 11.63 18.96 14.04
C GLN A 407 11.62 18.24 12.68
N ALA A 408 10.49 17.68 12.26
CA ALA A 408 10.34 17.10 10.91
C ALA A 408 10.63 18.13 9.82
N LEU A 409 10.07 19.35 9.93
CA LEU A 409 10.32 20.45 8.98
C LEU A 409 11.75 20.98 9.01
N LYS A 410 12.44 20.85 10.15
CA LYS A 410 13.85 21.19 10.28
C LYS A 410 14.74 20.14 9.58
N GLN A 411 14.38 18.87 9.64
CA GLN A 411 15.09 17.78 8.96
C GLN A 411 14.85 17.83 7.44
N ASP A 412 13.60 17.98 7.02
CA ASP A 412 13.23 18.16 5.63
C ASP A 412 12.20 19.29 5.43
N PRO A 413 12.63 20.44 4.87
CA PRO A 413 11.74 21.54 4.52
C PRO A 413 10.71 21.22 3.41
N TYR A 414 10.78 20.06 2.75
CA TYR A 414 9.83 19.60 1.73
C TYR A 414 8.89 18.50 2.25
N GLN A 415 8.88 18.24 3.57
CA GLN A 415 7.98 17.25 4.16
C GLN A 415 6.53 17.76 4.21
N LEU A 416 5.77 17.48 3.15
CA LEU A 416 4.38 17.92 2.94
C LEU A 416 3.47 17.67 4.15
N SER A 417 3.49 16.44 4.68
CA SER A 417 2.61 16.05 5.78
C SER A 417 2.89 16.83 7.07
N ALA A 418 4.11 17.33 7.29
CA ALA A 418 4.43 18.09 8.50
C ALA A 418 3.79 19.48 8.48
N TYR A 419 3.75 20.14 7.32
CA TYR A 419 3.02 21.39 7.14
C TYR A 419 1.52 21.22 7.41
N ILE A 420 0.92 20.17 6.85
CA ILE A 420 -0.52 19.89 7.01
C ILE A 420 -0.84 19.57 8.47
N ASN A 421 -0.09 18.66 9.09
CA ASN A 421 -0.34 18.21 10.47
C ASN A 421 -0.13 19.33 11.49
N LEU A 422 0.89 20.18 11.31
CA LEU A 422 1.14 21.31 12.20
C LEU A 422 0.06 22.40 12.05
N ALA A 423 -0.37 22.69 10.82
CA ALA A 423 -1.48 23.61 10.60
C ALA A 423 -2.80 23.09 11.18
N ASP A 424 -3.06 21.79 11.07
CA ASP A 424 -4.23 21.13 11.66
C ASP A 424 -4.19 21.14 13.20
N LEU A 425 -3.00 21.01 13.79
CA LEU A 425 -2.79 21.17 15.23
C LEU A 425 -3.14 22.59 15.68
N TYR A 426 -2.64 23.62 14.99
CA TYR A 426 -2.98 25.01 15.30
C TYR A 426 -4.47 25.33 15.07
N ARG A 427 -5.09 24.75 14.04
CA ARG A 427 -6.55 24.82 13.86
C ARG A 427 -7.29 24.22 15.06
N GLY A 428 -6.80 23.11 15.61
CA GLY A 428 -7.37 22.46 16.79
C GLY A 428 -7.34 23.33 18.05
N SER A 429 -6.31 24.17 18.21
CA SER A 429 -6.20 25.16 19.29
C SER A 429 -6.79 26.52 18.94
N SER A 430 -7.47 26.65 17.80
CA SER A 430 -8.04 27.89 17.26
C SER A 430 -7.01 29.00 16.95
N ASN A 431 -5.73 28.64 16.81
CA ASN A 431 -4.68 29.54 16.37
C ASN A 431 -4.58 29.55 14.83
N ASP A 432 -5.62 30.07 14.18
CA ASP A 432 -5.74 30.04 12.72
C ASP A 432 -4.66 30.91 12.01
N GLU A 433 -4.06 31.88 12.71
CA GLU A 433 -2.98 32.72 12.19
C GLU A 433 -1.67 31.93 12.04
N ALA A 434 -1.25 31.23 13.10
CA ALA A 434 -0.08 30.35 13.03
C ALA A 434 -0.28 29.22 12.01
N GLY A 435 -1.48 28.64 11.94
CA GLY A 435 -1.82 27.65 10.91
C GLY A 435 -1.65 28.19 9.48
N TRP A 436 -2.01 29.46 9.25
CA TRP A 436 -1.83 30.10 7.94
C TRP A 436 -0.37 30.34 7.61
N GLU A 437 0.45 30.79 8.57
CA GLU A 437 1.89 31.01 8.36
C GLU A 437 2.60 29.72 7.94
N ILE A 438 2.30 28.61 8.61
CA ILE A 438 2.83 27.29 8.27
C ILE A 438 2.41 26.86 6.86
N LEU A 439 1.12 26.93 6.54
CA LEU A 439 0.63 26.55 5.21
C LEU A 439 1.20 27.45 4.10
N ASN A 440 1.28 28.76 4.32
CA ASN A 440 1.84 29.69 3.37
C ASN A 440 3.32 29.40 3.10
N THR A 441 4.10 29.07 4.15
CA THR A 441 5.49 28.63 4.00
C THR A 441 5.58 27.35 3.17
N GLY A 442 4.75 26.36 3.45
CA GLY A 442 4.67 25.13 2.66
C GLY A 442 4.36 25.42 1.19
N ILE A 443 3.37 26.29 0.91
CA ILE A 443 2.94 26.64 -0.46
C ILE A 443 4.08 27.29 -1.24
N GLN A 444 4.89 28.13 -0.59
CA GLN A 444 6.05 28.76 -1.23
C GLN A 444 7.13 27.74 -1.61
N LYS A 445 7.34 26.71 -0.79
CA LYS A 445 8.33 25.65 -1.06
C LYS A 445 7.83 24.62 -2.05
N MET A 446 6.54 24.28 -1.99
CA MET A 446 5.91 23.22 -2.77
C MET A 446 4.70 23.76 -3.54
N PRO A 447 4.90 24.60 -4.58
CA PRO A 447 3.81 25.24 -5.31
C PRO A 447 2.95 24.29 -6.14
N GLN A 448 3.37 23.02 -6.28
CA GLN A 448 2.63 21.95 -6.97
C GLN A 448 2.03 20.92 -6.00
N ALA A 449 2.04 21.17 -4.68
CA ALA A 449 1.40 20.28 -3.72
C ALA A 449 -0.07 20.66 -3.50
N ALA A 450 -0.99 20.04 -4.25
CA ALA A 450 -2.43 20.28 -4.13
C ALA A 450 -2.97 20.21 -2.68
N PRO A 451 -2.51 19.29 -1.80
CA PRO A 451 -2.98 19.24 -0.42
C PRO A 451 -2.75 20.52 0.39
N LEU A 452 -1.69 21.28 0.12
CA LEU A 452 -1.43 22.56 0.82
C LEU A 452 -2.45 23.64 0.42
N PHE A 453 -2.79 23.71 -0.86
CA PHE A 453 -3.82 24.62 -1.36
C PHE A 453 -5.19 24.23 -0.83
N TYR A 454 -5.47 22.93 -0.74
CA TYR A 454 -6.71 22.44 -0.13
C TYR A 454 -6.81 22.85 1.36
N SER A 455 -5.78 22.54 2.17
CA SER A 455 -5.75 22.90 3.59
C SER A 455 -5.79 24.42 3.81
N GLY A 456 -5.07 25.19 2.99
CA GLY A 456 -5.12 26.65 3.00
C GLY A 456 -6.52 27.18 2.68
N GLY A 457 -7.17 26.62 1.66
CA GLY A 457 -8.56 26.94 1.32
C GLY A 457 -9.52 26.67 2.48
N MET A 458 -9.43 25.50 3.10
CA MET A 458 -10.24 25.14 4.27
C MET A 458 -10.02 26.09 5.46
N LEU A 459 -8.78 26.50 5.71
CA LEU A 459 -8.48 27.49 6.74
C LEU A 459 -9.10 28.86 6.41
N LYS A 460 -9.07 29.30 5.15
CA LYS A 460 -9.73 30.55 4.72
C LYS A 460 -11.26 30.48 4.85
N VAL A 461 -11.87 29.32 4.64
CA VAL A 461 -13.31 29.12 4.92
C VAL A 461 -13.60 29.35 6.40
N ARG A 462 -12.79 28.77 7.30
CA ARG A 462 -12.93 28.95 8.76
C ARG A 462 -12.77 30.42 9.18
N GLN A 463 -11.82 31.14 8.56
CA GLN A 463 -11.62 32.58 8.72
C GLN A 463 -12.72 33.43 8.04
N LYS A 464 -13.73 32.82 7.42
CA LYS A 464 -14.80 33.47 6.65
C LYS A 464 -14.29 34.31 5.47
N ASN A 465 -13.06 34.07 5.02
CA ASN A 465 -12.48 34.69 3.84
C ASN A 465 -12.77 33.84 2.60
N TYR A 466 -14.04 33.83 2.19
CA TYR A 466 -14.53 32.98 1.11
C TYR A 466 -13.91 33.28 -0.25
N SER A 467 -13.50 34.54 -0.50
CA SER A 467 -12.83 34.93 -1.74
C SER A 467 -11.46 34.26 -1.88
N GLN A 468 -10.63 34.31 -0.84
CA GLN A 468 -9.35 33.59 -0.84
C GLN A 468 -9.58 32.07 -0.84
N ALA A 469 -10.55 31.57 -0.08
CA ALA A 469 -10.88 30.15 -0.08
C ALA A 469 -11.19 29.63 -1.49
N LYS A 470 -11.99 30.37 -2.27
CA LYS A 470 -12.29 30.05 -3.68
C LYS A 470 -11.01 29.90 -4.51
N SER A 471 -10.08 30.85 -4.38
CA SER A 471 -8.81 30.84 -5.13
C SER A 471 -7.93 29.63 -4.77
N PHE A 472 -7.76 29.35 -3.47
CA PHE A 472 -6.96 28.22 -3.01
C PHE A 472 -7.56 26.87 -3.40
N LEU A 473 -8.86 26.68 -3.20
CA LEU A 473 -9.53 25.43 -3.56
C LEU A 473 -9.53 25.19 -5.07
N HIS A 474 -9.72 26.24 -5.88
CA HIS A 474 -9.60 26.12 -7.33
C HIS A 474 -8.19 25.64 -7.74
N LYS A 475 -7.13 26.22 -7.16
CA LYS A 475 -5.76 25.74 -7.42
C LYS A 475 -5.58 24.26 -7.05
N ALA A 476 -6.14 23.80 -5.93
CA ALA A 476 -6.10 22.38 -5.57
C ALA A 476 -6.75 21.50 -6.65
N THR A 477 -7.89 21.92 -7.22
CA THR A 477 -8.56 21.19 -8.33
C THR A 477 -7.78 21.22 -9.64
N LEU A 478 -7.00 22.27 -9.91
CA LEU A 478 -6.17 22.36 -11.12
C LEU A 478 -4.93 21.48 -11.03
N ILE A 479 -4.31 21.41 -9.84
CA ILE A 479 -3.10 20.61 -9.61
C ILE A 479 -3.44 19.12 -9.54
N ALA A 480 -4.55 18.76 -8.87
CA ALA A 480 -5.01 17.38 -8.72
C ALA A 480 -6.43 17.21 -9.29
N PRO A 481 -6.59 17.23 -10.63
CA PRO A 481 -7.90 17.21 -11.28
C PRO A 481 -8.69 15.93 -11.03
N THR A 482 -8.01 14.83 -10.70
CA THR A 482 -8.59 13.52 -10.39
C THR A 482 -9.13 13.40 -8.96
N ASN A 483 -8.88 14.39 -8.09
CA ASN A 483 -9.36 14.34 -6.71
C ASN A 483 -10.81 14.86 -6.61
N ALA A 484 -11.76 13.93 -6.50
CA ALA A 484 -13.18 14.26 -6.40
C ALA A 484 -13.53 15.06 -5.13
N GLN A 485 -12.83 14.83 -4.01
CA GLN A 485 -13.04 15.59 -2.78
C GLN A 485 -12.71 17.07 -2.95
N TYR A 486 -11.65 17.40 -3.70
CA TYR A 486 -11.30 18.80 -3.99
C TYR A 486 -12.38 19.47 -4.85
N SER A 487 -12.90 18.72 -5.84
CA SER A 487 -13.99 19.18 -6.71
C SER A 487 -15.27 19.43 -5.89
N TYR A 488 -15.60 18.52 -4.96
CA TYR A 488 -16.72 18.68 -4.04
C TYR A 488 -16.61 19.96 -3.21
N THR A 489 -15.49 20.13 -2.49
CA THR A 489 -15.27 21.26 -1.59
C THR A 489 -15.22 22.60 -2.36
N TYR A 490 -14.61 22.63 -3.54
CA TYR A 490 -14.61 23.83 -4.38
C TYR A 490 -16.02 24.21 -4.84
N GLY A 491 -16.83 23.24 -5.29
CA GLY A 491 -18.23 23.45 -5.65
C GLY A 491 -19.08 24.01 -4.50
N LEU A 492 -18.85 23.57 -3.25
CA LEU A 492 -19.54 24.13 -2.08
C LEU A 492 -19.26 25.63 -1.90
N ILE A 493 -18.00 26.04 -2.12
CA ILE A 493 -17.62 27.46 -2.04
C ILE A 493 -18.20 28.27 -3.19
N LEU A 494 -18.26 27.70 -4.40
CA LEU A 494 -18.95 28.32 -5.53
C LEU A 494 -20.43 28.55 -5.22
N GLN A 495 -21.12 27.53 -4.70
CA GLN A 495 -22.54 27.63 -4.31
C GLN A 495 -22.74 28.70 -3.23
N TYR A 496 -21.90 28.71 -2.19
CA TYR A 496 -21.96 29.71 -1.10
C TYR A 496 -21.81 31.14 -1.62
N LEU A 497 -20.94 31.34 -2.62
CA LEU A 497 -20.73 32.62 -3.31
C LEU A 497 -21.77 32.91 -4.41
N ASN A 498 -22.90 32.19 -4.42
CA ASN A 498 -23.99 32.30 -5.38
C ASN A 498 -23.62 32.01 -6.85
N ASN A 499 -22.50 31.34 -7.10
CA ASN A 499 -22.09 30.85 -8.43
C ASN A 499 -22.64 29.43 -8.64
N LYS A 500 -23.97 29.27 -8.58
CA LYS A 500 -24.63 27.95 -8.57
C LYS A 500 -24.35 27.12 -9.83
N GLN A 501 -24.33 27.76 -11.00
CA GLN A 501 -24.09 27.07 -12.27
C GLN A 501 -22.65 26.54 -12.37
N ASP A 502 -21.67 27.30 -11.87
CA ASP A 502 -20.27 26.88 -11.83
C ASP A 502 -20.10 25.71 -10.86
N ALA A 503 -20.77 25.75 -9.70
CA ALA A 503 -20.77 24.65 -8.73
C ALA A 503 -21.28 23.34 -9.35
N ILE A 504 -22.43 23.41 -10.06
CA ILE A 504 -22.98 22.25 -10.78
C ILE A 504 -21.98 21.74 -11.81
N THR A 505 -21.38 22.62 -12.62
CA THR A 505 -20.41 22.24 -13.66
C THR A 505 -19.21 21.52 -13.05
N GLU A 506 -18.68 22.03 -11.94
CA GLU A 506 -17.54 21.44 -11.24
C GLU A 506 -17.88 20.08 -10.61
N TRP A 507 -19.05 19.96 -10.00
CA TRP A 507 -19.52 18.68 -9.47
C TRP A 507 -19.82 17.65 -10.54
N GLU A 508 -20.37 18.06 -11.69
CA GLU A 508 -20.52 17.17 -12.85
C GLU A 508 -19.18 16.69 -13.40
N ARG A 509 -18.16 17.56 -13.39
CA ARG A 509 -16.77 17.17 -13.71
C ARG A 509 -16.25 16.15 -12.69
N GLY A 510 -16.43 16.41 -11.39
CA GLY A 510 -16.04 15.47 -10.32
C GLY A 510 -16.72 14.11 -10.43
N LEU A 511 -18.00 14.07 -10.81
CA LEU A 511 -18.76 12.84 -11.03
C LEU A 511 -18.33 12.04 -12.27
N LYS A 512 -17.68 12.66 -13.26
CA LYS A 512 -17.09 11.90 -14.37
C LYS A 512 -15.90 11.07 -13.90
N ILE A 513 -15.24 11.52 -12.83
CA ILE A 513 -14.04 10.91 -12.28
C ILE A 513 -14.40 9.89 -11.20
N SER A 514 -15.29 10.26 -10.27
CA SER A 514 -15.84 9.37 -9.25
C SER A 514 -17.37 9.34 -9.35
N PRO A 515 -17.96 8.45 -10.19
CA PRO A 515 -19.40 8.39 -10.45
C PRO A 515 -20.28 8.09 -9.23
N GLU A 516 -19.70 7.51 -8.19
CA GLU A 516 -20.38 7.12 -6.95
C GLU A 516 -20.07 8.05 -5.77
N HIS A 517 -19.42 9.19 -6.00
CA HIS A 517 -19.06 10.11 -4.92
C HIS A 517 -20.29 10.69 -4.23
N GLN A 518 -20.68 10.09 -3.09
CA GLN A 518 -21.93 10.36 -2.39
C GLN A 518 -22.18 11.85 -2.13
N GLN A 519 -21.17 12.56 -1.64
CA GLN A 519 -21.28 13.98 -1.31
C GLN A 519 -21.58 14.85 -2.55
N ILE A 520 -21.02 14.50 -3.71
CA ILE A 520 -21.25 15.23 -4.97
C ILE A 520 -22.65 14.91 -5.50
N LEU A 521 -23.07 13.65 -5.44
CA LEU A 521 -24.43 13.24 -5.82
C LEU A 521 -25.48 13.98 -4.97
N MET A 522 -25.26 14.07 -3.65
CA MET A 522 -26.15 14.83 -2.76
C MET A 522 -26.16 16.33 -3.10
N ALA A 523 -25.00 16.93 -3.33
CA ALA A 523 -24.91 18.36 -3.68
C ALA A 523 -25.61 18.70 -5.00
N LEU A 524 -25.43 17.86 -6.03
CA LEU A 524 -26.11 18.03 -7.32
C LEU A 524 -27.61 17.77 -7.23
N LEU A 525 -28.04 16.77 -6.46
CA LEU A 525 -29.46 16.49 -6.24
C LEU A 525 -30.16 17.72 -5.66
N ASN A 526 -29.61 18.26 -4.57
CA ASN A 526 -30.13 19.47 -3.94
C ASN A 526 -30.13 20.66 -4.91
N SER A 527 -29.03 20.87 -5.63
CA SER A 527 -28.90 21.98 -6.58
C SER A 527 -29.90 21.88 -7.74
N TYR A 528 -30.16 20.68 -8.27
CA TYR A 528 -31.14 20.48 -9.32
C TYR A 528 -32.58 20.61 -8.82
N GLN A 529 -32.86 20.25 -7.56
CA GLN A 529 -34.15 20.53 -6.94
C GLN A 529 -34.38 22.04 -6.76
N ASP A 530 -33.38 22.78 -6.27
CA ASP A 530 -33.46 24.24 -6.10
C ASP A 530 -33.73 24.97 -7.42
N LEU A 531 -33.21 24.44 -8.54
CA LEU A 531 -33.41 24.99 -9.88
C LEU A 531 -34.68 24.45 -10.57
N ASN A 532 -35.49 23.64 -9.89
CA ASN A 532 -36.66 22.94 -10.45
C ASN A 532 -36.34 22.09 -11.71
N ASN A 533 -35.09 21.63 -11.84
CA ASN A 533 -34.64 20.76 -12.92
C ASN A 533 -34.91 19.29 -12.57
N TRP A 534 -36.20 18.93 -12.55
CA TRP A 534 -36.68 17.63 -12.08
C TRP A 534 -36.09 16.45 -12.84
N LYS A 535 -35.82 16.61 -14.14
CA LYS A 535 -35.21 15.55 -14.98
C LYS A 535 -33.80 15.21 -14.51
N GLN A 536 -32.96 16.21 -14.25
CA GLN A 536 -31.62 15.97 -13.74
C GLN A 536 -31.63 15.53 -12.27
N ALA A 537 -32.49 16.13 -11.44
CA ALA A 537 -32.67 15.70 -10.05
C ALA A 537 -33.04 14.21 -9.98
N LEU A 538 -33.99 13.75 -10.79
CA LEU A 538 -34.35 12.32 -10.87
C LEU A 538 -33.17 11.45 -11.33
N ARG A 539 -32.41 11.89 -12.33
CA ARG A 539 -31.21 11.17 -12.79
C ARG A 539 -30.20 10.99 -11.66
N ILE A 540 -29.90 12.05 -10.92
CA ILE A 540 -28.94 12.03 -9.81
C ILE A 540 -29.49 11.22 -8.62
N ALA A 541 -30.78 11.35 -8.28
CA ALA A 541 -31.41 10.57 -7.22
C ALA A 541 -31.33 9.06 -7.48
N ASN A 542 -31.53 8.62 -8.73
CA ASN A 542 -31.35 7.21 -9.11
C ASN A 542 -29.89 6.74 -8.97
N LYS A 543 -28.91 7.58 -9.34
CA LYS A 543 -27.50 7.26 -9.09
C LYS A 543 -27.19 7.17 -7.59
N LEU A 544 -27.70 8.12 -6.80
CA LEU A 544 -27.52 8.13 -5.36
C LEU A 544 -28.15 6.88 -4.70
N LYS A 545 -29.25 6.34 -5.24
CA LYS A 545 -29.89 5.12 -4.74
C LYS A 545 -29.00 3.88 -4.91
N VAL A 546 -28.12 3.86 -5.92
CA VAL A 546 -27.12 2.78 -6.06
C VAL A 546 -26.09 2.86 -4.92
N VAL A 547 -25.70 4.06 -4.53
CA VAL A 547 -24.69 4.29 -3.46
C VAL A 547 -25.28 4.09 -2.06
N ILE A 548 -26.52 4.50 -1.84
CA ILE A 548 -27.26 4.34 -0.58
C ILE A 548 -28.58 3.56 -0.81
N PRO A 549 -28.51 2.23 -1.03
CA PRO A 549 -29.66 1.41 -1.38
C PRO A 549 -30.69 1.31 -0.26
N ASP A 550 -30.32 1.42 1.01
CA ASP A 550 -31.25 1.24 2.13
C ASP A 550 -31.80 2.57 2.70
N ASN A 551 -32.03 3.55 1.82
CA ASN A 551 -32.56 4.86 2.23
C ASN A 551 -34.03 5.07 1.81
N LYS A 552 -34.96 4.86 2.75
CA LYS A 552 -36.42 5.05 2.53
C LYS A 552 -36.81 6.48 2.14
N GLN A 553 -36.08 7.48 2.63
CA GLN A 553 -36.34 8.89 2.29
C GLN A 553 -36.01 9.15 0.82
N LEU A 554 -34.90 8.59 0.34
CA LEU A 554 -34.51 8.68 -1.06
C LEU A 554 -35.51 7.96 -1.98
N ASP A 555 -36.06 6.82 -1.57
CA ASP A 555 -37.11 6.13 -2.34
C ASP A 555 -38.35 7.00 -2.51
N THR A 556 -38.80 7.61 -1.43
CA THR A 556 -39.94 8.52 -1.44
C THR A 556 -39.66 9.73 -2.33
N LEU A 557 -38.45 10.30 -2.25
CA LEU A 557 -38.02 11.40 -3.10
C LEU A 557 -38.02 11.03 -4.59
N ILE A 558 -37.52 9.84 -4.95
CA ILE A 558 -37.52 9.35 -6.33
C ILE A 558 -38.95 9.22 -6.88
N ILE A 559 -39.90 8.75 -6.07
CA ILE A 559 -41.32 8.67 -6.45
C ILE A 559 -41.87 10.07 -6.74
N ASN A 560 -41.62 11.05 -5.86
CA ASN A 560 -42.09 12.42 -6.03
C ASN A 560 -41.46 13.10 -7.26
N LEU A 561 -40.17 12.90 -7.49
CA LEU A 561 -39.47 13.41 -8.68
C LEU A 561 -40.01 12.80 -9.97
N LYS A 562 -40.37 11.51 -9.97
CA LYS A 562 -41.03 10.85 -11.13
C LYS A 562 -42.38 11.48 -11.45
N ALA A 563 -43.16 11.89 -10.46
CA ALA A 563 -44.42 12.60 -10.68
C ALA A 563 -44.18 13.97 -11.34
N HIS A 564 -43.27 14.78 -10.79
CA HIS A 564 -42.94 16.09 -11.34
C HIS A 564 -42.37 16.07 -12.77
N VAL A 565 -41.70 14.98 -13.17
CA VAL A 565 -41.20 14.79 -14.55
C VAL A 565 -42.32 14.36 -15.50
N LYS A 566 -43.39 13.73 -15.02
CA LYS A 566 -44.54 13.32 -15.84
C LYS A 566 -45.54 14.45 -16.09
N ASP A 567 -45.60 15.42 -15.18
CA ASP A 567 -46.55 16.55 -15.23
C ASP A 567 -46.06 17.75 -16.07
N LYS A 568 -44.89 17.64 -16.73
CA LYS A 568 -44.28 18.65 -17.61
C LYS A 568 -43.83 17.99 -18.91
#